data_AF-Q5TLE6-F1
#
_entry.id   AF-Q5TLE6-F1
#
_cell.length_a   1.000
_cell.length_b   1.000
_cell.length_c   1.000
_cell.angle_alpha   90.00
_cell.angle_beta   90.00
_cell.angle_gamma   90.00
#
_symmetry.space_group_name_H-M   'P 1'
#
loop_
_entity.id
_entity.type
_entity.pdbx_description
1 polymer ?
#
loop_
_entity_poly.entity_id
_entity_poly.type
_entity_poly.pdbx_seq_one_letter_code
_entity_poly.pdbx_strand_id
1 'polypeptide(L)'
;MDSCLKMVLLCGLLWIASLQTTSAYRFRRSRSENPILNTNIEKLKTHYNTLAKDWVGKSVFVSHLDQLNSKPTCTCQAVLLEGMLSIYEDIFQDMMNKSDNKEVRDDLKKVIHEVKNLKHKYNEEHKLWRELQDIHSVKAKNGTIQERALNDFLKVYYRASTEKRHLHMS
;
A
#
# COMPACT_ATOMS: atom_id res chain seq x y z
N MET A 1 -35.06 22.43 5.39
CA MET A 1 -33.75 22.24 4.73
C MET A 1 -33.40 20.75 4.56
N ASP A 2 -34.38 19.86 4.38
CA ASP A 2 -34.11 18.40 4.43
C ASP A 2 -33.89 17.73 3.07
N SER A 3 -34.48 18.25 2.01
CA SER A 3 -34.35 17.63 0.67
C SER A 3 -32.99 17.91 0.04
N CYS A 4 -32.37 19.05 0.34
CA CYS A 4 -31.06 19.42 -0.21
C CYS A 4 -29.94 18.54 0.38
N LEU A 5 -29.97 18.30 1.69
CA LEU A 5 -28.97 17.50 2.39
C LEU A 5 -28.99 16.03 1.95
N LYS A 6 -30.18 15.46 1.71
CA LYS A 6 -30.33 14.10 1.17
C LYS A 6 -29.78 13.96 -0.24
N MET A 7 -29.98 14.97 -1.10
CA MET A 7 -29.42 14.99 -2.46
C MET A 7 -27.88 15.02 -2.43
N VAL A 8 -27.27 15.86 -1.58
CA VAL A 8 -25.81 15.91 -1.46
C VAL A 8 -25.24 14.58 -0.96
N LEU A 9 -25.87 13.94 0.02
CA LEU A 9 -25.44 12.63 0.52
C LEU A 9 -25.56 11.51 -0.54
N LEU A 10 -26.65 11.48 -1.30
CA LEU A 10 -26.84 10.51 -2.39
C LEU A 10 -25.83 10.73 -3.51
N CYS A 11 -25.55 11.98 -3.89
CA CYS A 11 -24.49 12.29 -4.85
C CYS A 11 -23.12 11.87 -4.32
N GLY A 12 -22.79 12.16 -3.05
CA GLY A 12 -21.54 11.72 -2.44
C GLY A 12 -21.36 10.20 -2.45
N LEU A 13 -22.41 9.44 -2.14
CA LEU A 13 -22.38 7.97 -2.17
C LEU A 13 -22.26 7.41 -3.60
N LEU A 14 -22.93 8.02 -4.58
CA LEU A 14 -22.80 7.63 -5.99
C LEU A 14 -21.39 7.91 -6.52
N TRP A 15 -20.77 9.02 -6.11
CA TRP A 15 -19.38 9.31 -6.47
C TRP A 15 -18.41 8.30 -5.87
N ILE A 16 -18.58 7.91 -4.60
CA ILE A 16 -17.73 6.87 -3.98
C ILE A 16 -17.93 5.50 -4.64
N ALA A 17 -19.17 5.11 -4.96
CA ALA A 17 -19.46 3.86 -5.65
C ALA A 17 -18.93 3.83 -7.09
N SER A 18 -18.95 4.98 -7.79
CA SER A 18 -18.39 5.11 -9.15
C SER A 18 -16.86 5.07 -9.15
N LEU A 19 -16.20 5.61 -8.12
CA LEU A 19 -14.74 5.52 -8.01
C LEU A 19 -14.26 4.10 -7.70
N GLN A 20 -14.99 3.31 -6.92
CA GLN A 20 -14.57 1.95 -6.58
C GLN A 20 -14.80 0.92 -7.72
N THR A 21 -15.70 1.19 -8.66
CA THR A 21 -16.00 0.25 -9.77
C THR A 21 -15.16 0.49 -11.03
N THR A 22 -14.51 1.65 -11.18
CA THR A 22 -13.72 1.96 -12.40
C THR A 22 -12.31 1.38 -12.41
N SER A 23 -11.70 1.10 -11.26
CA SER A 23 -10.36 0.48 -11.22
C SER A 23 -10.35 -0.94 -11.78
N ALA A 24 -11.45 -1.69 -11.60
CA ALA A 24 -11.58 -3.04 -12.13
C ALA A 24 -11.47 -3.11 -13.67
N TYR A 25 -11.84 -2.04 -14.38
CA TYR A 25 -11.77 -1.98 -15.84
C TYR A 25 -10.43 -1.45 -16.39
N ARG A 26 -9.68 -0.61 -15.65
CA ARG A 26 -8.41 -0.06 -16.15
C ARG A 26 -7.32 -1.13 -16.33
N PHE A 27 -7.33 -2.18 -15.52
CA PHE A 27 -6.54 -3.38 -15.79
C PHE A 27 -7.23 -4.21 -16.87
N ARG A 28 -7.19 -3.73 -18.12
CA ARG A 28 -7.49 -4.51 -19.32
C ARG A 28 -6.88 -5.89 -19.14
N ARG A 29 -7.74 -6.88 -18.84
CA ARG A 29 -7.49 -8.32 -18.63
C ARG A 29 -6.00 -8.65 -18.84
N SER A 30 -5.18 -8.45 -17.81
CA SER A 30 -3.72 -8.52 -17.88
C SER A 30 -3.29 -9.97 -18.09
N ARG A 31 -3.48 -10.50 -19.30
CA ARG A 31 -2.79 -11.70 -19.72
C ARG A 31 -1.33 -11.31 -19.84
N SER A 32 -0.48 -12.05 -19.15
CA SER A 32 0.94 -12.00 -19.44
C SER A 32 1.14 -12.33 -20.93
N GLU A 33 2.08 -11.67 -21.60
CA GLU A 33 2.52 -12.07 -22.94
C GLU A 33 3.15 -13.48 -22.93
N ASN A 34 3.41 -14.03 -21.75
CA ASN A 34 3.85 -15.41 -21.54
C ASN A 34 2.63 -16.36 -21.42
N PRO A 35 2.28 -17.13 -22.47
CA PRO A 35 1.14 -18.05 -22.44
C PRO A 35 1.33 -19.21 -21.46
N ILE A 36 2.58 -19.63 -21.21
CA ILE A 36 2.91 -20.67 -20.23
C ILE A 36 2.58 -20.18 -18.83
N LEU A 37 2.95 -18.94 -18.49
CA LEU A 37 2.63 -18.34 -17.19
C LEU A 37 1.12 -18.27 -16.97
N ASN A 38 0.36 -17.80 -17.97
CA ASN A 38 -1.10 -17.76 -17.88
C ASN A 38 -1.68 -19.16 -17.64
N THR A 39 -1.20 -20.17 -18.39
CA THR A 39 -1.65 -21.56 -18.24
C THR A 39 -1.36 -22.11 -16.84
N ASN A 40 -0.17 -21.83 -16.30
CA ASN A 40 0.22 -22.27 -14.97
C ASN A 40 -0.64 -21.61 -13.88
N ILE A 41 -0.90 -20.30 -13.99
CA ILE A 41 -1.77 -19.60 -13.05
C ILE A 41 -3.20 -20.14 -13.10
N GLU A 42 -3.76 -20.42 -14.27
CA GLU A 42 -5.11 -21.01 -14.38
C GLU A 42 -5.18 -22.45 -13.82
N LYS A 43 -4.14 -23.26 -14.00
CA LYS A 43 -4.02 -24.58 -13.36
C LYS A 43 -4.01 -24.46 -11.83
N LEU A 44 -3.20 -23.54 -11.29
CA LEU A 44 -3.15 -23.28 -9.86
C LEU A 44 -4.50 -22.78 -9.35
N LYS A 45 -5.18 -21.89 -10.09
CA LYS A 45 -6.47 -21.37 -9.67
C LYS A 45 -7.53 -22.45 -9.57
N THR A 46 -7.51 -23.39 -10.51
CA THR A 46 -8.34 -24.60 -10.49
C THR A 46 -8.01 -25.49 -9.29
N HIS A 47 -6.72 -25.76 -9.06
CA HIS A 47 -6.26 -26.63 -7.97
C HIS A 47 -6.68 -26.09 -6.59
N TYR A 48 -6.54 -24.78 -6.36
CA TYR A 48 -6.92 -24.12 -5.12
C TYR A 48 -8.38 -23.65 -5.09
N ASN A 49 -9.20 -24.03 -6.07
CA ASN A 49 -10.62 -23.64 -6.19
C ASN A 49 -10.88 -22.12 -6.08
N THR A 50 -9.96 -21.30 -6.58
CA THR A 50 -10.02 -19.83 -6.49
C THR A 50 -10.79 -19.16 -7.63
N LEU A 51 -11.31 -19.97 -8.56
CA LEU A 51 -12.16 -19.53 -9.68
C LEU A 51 -13.57 -19.14 -9.23
N ALA A 52 -13.93 -19.40 -7.97
CA ALA A 52 -15.22 -19.01 -7.40
C ALA A 52 -15.42 -17.48 -7.47
N LYS A 53 -16.65 -17.06 -7.77
CA LYS A 53 -17.04 -15.63 -7.89
C LYS A 53 -16.69 -14.82 -6.63
N ASP A 54 -16.64 -15.46 -5.47
CA ASP A 54 -16.37 -14.82 -4.17
C ASP A 54 -14.98 -14.18 -4.07
N TRP A 55 -14.06 -14.58 -4.94
CA TRP A 55 -12.70 -14.04 -5.01
C TRP A 55 -12.49 -13.05 -6.14
N VAL A 56 -13.44 -12.94 -7.07
CA VAL A 56 -13.35 -12.00 -8.19
C VAL A 56 -13.33 -10.57 -7.62
N GLY A 57 -12.22 -9.87 -7.85
CA GLY A 57 -12.01 -8.49 -7.39
C GLY A 57 -11.38 -8.34 -6.00
N LYS A 58 -11.23 -9.40 -5.21
CA LYS A 58 -10.51 -9.34 -3.93
C LYS A 58 -9.01 -9.50 -4.15
N SER A 59 -8.30 -8.38 -4.31
CA SER A 59 -6.86 -8.36 -4.46
C SER A 59 -6.11 -8.26 -3.13
N VAL A 60 -4.86 -8.71 -3.12
CA VAL A 60 -3.89 -8.40 -2.07
C VAL A 60 -3.21 -7.07 -2.36
N PHE A 61 -2.80 -6.83 -3.62
CA PHE A 61 -1.92 -5.69 -3.94
C PHE A 61 -2.43 -4.75 -5.04
N VAL A 62 -3.56 -5.03 -5.71
CA VAL A 62 -4.05 -4.18 -6.81
C VAL A 62 -4.30 -2.74 -6.37
N SER A 63 -4.77 -2.53 -5.14
CA SER A 63 -4.93 -1.17 -4.57
C SER A 63 -3.64 -0.36 -4.57
N HIS A 64 -2.48 -1.00 -4.34
CA HIS A 64 -1.18 -0.34 -4.42
C HIS A 64 -0.77 -0.09 -5.88
N LEU A 65 -1.10 -1.00 -6.81
CA LEU A 65 -0.80 -0.83 -8.24
C LEU A 65 -1.47 0.40 -8.84
N ASP A 66 -2.76 0.62 -8.52
CA ASP A 66 -3.54 1.75 -9.05
C ASP A 66 -2.96 3.10 -8.64
N GLN A 67 -2.23 3.14 -7.52
CA GLN A 67 -1.66 4.36 -6.97
C GLN A 67 -0.25 4.67 -7.49
N LEU A 68 0.46 3.70 -8.10
CA LEU A 68 1.88 3.85 -8.48
C LEU A 68 2.15 5.11 -9.31
N ASN A 69 1.33 5.38 -10.33
CA ASN A 69 1.50 6.55 -11.21
C ASN A 69 1.14 7.89 -10.55
N SER A 70 0.41 7.86 -9.43
CA SER A 70 0.01 9.06 -8.69
C SER A 70 0.94 9.40 -7.53
N LYS A 71 1.95 8.54 -7.26
CA LYS A 71 2.86 8.77 -6.14
C LYS A 71 3.84 9.90 -6.47
N PRO A 72 4.09 10.81 -5.51
CA PRO A 72 5.16 11.78 -5.66
C PRO A 72 6.51 11.07 -5.77
N THR A 73 7.45 11.71 -6.45
CA THR A 73 8.82 11.19 -6.58
C THR A 73 9.49 11.17 -5.22
N CYS A 74 9.83 9.98 -4.74
CA CYS A 74 10.67 9.77 -3.56
C CYS A 74 12.05 9.28 -4.00
N THR A 75 13.08 9.57 -3.22
CA THR A 75 14.41 8.94 -3.41
C THR A 75 14.57 7.78 -2.42
N CYS A 76 15.34 6.77 -2.79
CA CYS A 76 15.66 5.68 -1.85
C CYS A 76 16.32 6.22 -0.57
N GLN A 77 17.17 7.26 -0.69
CA GLN A 77 17.82 7.91 0.43
C GLN A 77 16.81 8.59 1.36
N ALA A 78 15.82 9.31 0.82
CA ALA A 78 14.81 9.98 1.62
C ALA A 78 13.93 8.97 2.37
N VAL A 79 13.55 7.86 1.73
CA VAL A 79 12.79 6.78 2.39
C VAL A 79 13.59 6.12 3.50
N LEU A 80 14.89 5.89 3.30
CA LEU A 80 15.77 5.37 4.34
C LEU A 80 15.91 6.34 5.52
N LEU A 81 16.06 7.63 5.25
CA LEU A 81 16.15 8.66 6.30
C LEU A 81 14.85 8.75 7.10
N GLU A 82 13.70 8.70 6.43
CA GLU A 82 12.41 8.67 7.10
C GLU A 82 12.28 7.44 8.00
N GLY A 83 12.64 6.26 7.49
CA GLY A 83 12.64 5.03 8.29
C GLY A 83 13.55 5.12 9.51
N MET A 84 14.76 5.67 9.37
CA MET A 84 15.68 5.90 10.49
C MET A 84 15.07 6.85 11.53
N LEU A 85 14.51 7.98 11.11
CA LEU A 85 13.89 8.95 12.00
C LEU A 85 12.69 8.35 12.74
N SER A 86 11.86 7.54 12.06
CA SER A 86 10.76 6.82 12.68
C SER A 86 11.23 5.86 13.77
N ILE A 87 12.30 5.10 13.53
CA ILE A 87 12.88 4.22 14.54
C ILE A 87 13.50 5.01 15.70
N TYR A 88 14.17 6.13 15.44
CA TYR A 88 14.68 7.00 16.52
C TYR A 88 13.57 7.56 17.40
N GLU A 89 12.45 7.98 16.80
CA GLU A 89 11.27 8.43 17.56
C GLU A 89 10.78 7.32 18.50
N ASP A 90 10.60 6.10 17.99
CA ASP A 90 10.14 4.95 18.76
C ASP A 90 11.10 4.62 19.92
N ILE A 91 12.41 4.60 19.65
CA ILE A 91 13.44 4.34 20.67
C ILE A 91 13.39 5.40 21.77
N PHE A 92 13.40 6.68 21.43
CA PHE A 92 13.40 7.74 22.44
C PHE A 92 12.08 7.81 23.21
N GLN A 93 10.96 7.52 22.55
CA GLN A 93 9.66 7.41 23.19
C GLN A 93 9.62 6.26 24.20
N ASP A 94 10.19 5.09 23.86
CA ASP A 94 10.30 3.95 24.78
C ASP A 94 11.23 4.25 25.96
N MET A 95 12.40 4.85 25.71
CA MET A 95 13.30 5.31 26.78
C MET A 95 12.63 6.30 27.72
N MET A 96 11.83 7.23 27.19
CA MET A 96 11.11 8.22 27.98
C MET A 96 10.04 7.56 28.85
N ASN A 97 9.33 6.56 28.31
CA ASN A 97 8.29 5.83 29.04
C ASN A 97 8.87 4.95 30.16
N LYS A 98 10.12 4.50 30.01
CA LYS A 98 10.83 3.65 30.99
C LYS A 98 11.59 4.43 32.06
N SER A 99 11.72 5.75 31.92
CA SER A 99 12.50 6.57 32.84
C SER A 99 11.64 7.14 33.96
N ASP A 100 12.02 6.90 35.22
CA ASP A 100 11.41 7.56 36.38
C ASP A 100 12.01 8.95 36.66
N ASN A 101 13.17 9.25 36.07
CA ASN A 101 13.84 10.53 36.26
C ASN A 101 13.18 11.62 35.40
N LYS A 102 12.61 12.64 36.06
CA LYS A 102 11.93 13.76 35.42
C LYS A 102 12.82 14.54 34.46
N GLU A 103 14.06 14.85 34.85
CA GLU A 103 15.00 15.60 34.01
C GLU A 103 15.32 14.82 32.72
N VAL A 104 15.59 13.52 32.85
CA VAL A 104 15.82 12.64 31.70
C VAL A 104 14.59 12.60 30.77
N ARG A 105 13.38 12.55 31.33
CA ARG A 105 12.15 12.60 30.54
C ARG A 105 11.99 13.94 29.82
N ASP A 106 12.30 15.06 30.48
CA ASP A 106 12.20 16.39 29.90
C ASP A 106 13.20 16.56 28.75
N ASP A 107 14.41 16.02 28.86
CA ASP A 107 15.40 16.03 27.79
C ASP A 107 15.01 15.11 26.63
N LEU A 108 14.55 13.90 26.90
CA LEU A 108 14.01 13.01 25.87
C LEU A 108 12.84 13.64 25.13
N LYS A 109 11.96 14.36 25.82
CA LYS A 109 10.86 15.10 25.19
C LYS A 109 11.35 16.15 24.19
N LYS A 110 12.44 16.87 24.51
CA LYS A 110 13.06 17.83 23.57
C LYS A 110 13.67 17.12 22.36
N VAL A 111 14.37 16.00 22.58
CA VAL A 111 14.96 15.21 21.47
C VAL A 111 13.88 14.65 20.56
N ILE A 112 12.82 14.05 21.12
CA ILE A 112 11.66 13.56 20.35
C ILE A 112 11.01 14.68 19.55
N HIS A 113 10.92 15.90 20.11
CA HIS A 113 10.40 17.05 19.40
C HIS A 113 11.23 17.37 18.15
N GLU A 114 12.56 17.38 18.26
CA GLU A 114 13.46 17.60 17.10
C GLU A 114 13.35 16.50 16.04
N VAL A 115 13.24 15.23 16.46
CA VAL A 115 13.02 14.11 15.53
C VAL A 115 11.70 14.30 14.78
N LYS A 116 10.62 14.67 15.46
CA LYS A 116 9.31 14.95 14.84
C LYS A 116 9.38 16.10 13.83
N ASN A 117 10.11 17.18 14.18
CA ASN A 117 10.31 18.31 13.28
C ASN A 117 11.06 17.89 12.01
N LEU A 118 12.07 17.02 12.13
CA LEU A 118 12.76 16.46 10.96
C LEU A 118 11.85 15.55 10.14
N LYS A 119 11.09 14.66 10.77
CA LYS A 119 10.13 13.76 10.09
C LYS A 119 9.11 14.51 9.24
N HIS A 120 8.67 15.69 9.69
CA HIS A 120 7.74 16.51 8.92
C HIS A 120 8.27 16.87 7.51
N LYS A 121 9.59 16.91 7.31
CA LYS A 121 10.21 17.16 6.00
C LYS A 121 10.13 15.96 5.05
N TYR A 122 9.80 14.78 5.57
CA TYR A 122 9.73 13.50 4.85
C TYR A 122 8.30 12.94 4.82
N ASN A 123 7.28 13.81 4.82
CA ASN A 123 5.88 13.37 4.90
C ASN A 123 5.45 12.45 3.75
N GLU A 124 5.97 12.66 2.53
CA GLU A 124 5.64 11.80 1.39
C GLU A 124 6.33 10.44 1.49
N GLU A 125 7.60 10.43 1.90
CA GLU A 125 8.32 9.20 2.21
C GLU A 125 7.69 8.44 3.37
N HIS A 126 7.12 9.13 4.36
CA HIS A 126 6.42 8.51 5.47
C HIS A 126 5.19 7.73 4.98
N LYS A 127 4.43 8.27 4.02
CA LYS A 127 3.32 7.53 3.39
C LYS A 127 3.82 6.29 2.67
N LEU A 128 4.91 6.41 1.91
CA LEU A 128 5.53 5.27 1.22
C LEU A 128 6.04 4.22 2.21
N TRP A 129 6.67 4.65 3.30
CA TRP A 129 7.13 3.76 4.36
C TRP A 129 5.98 3.00 5.02
N ARG A 130 4.87 3.67 5.32
CA ARG A 130 3.64 3.04 5.84
C ARG A 130 3.09 1.99 4.88
N GLU A 131 3.07 2.27 3.58
CA GLU A 131 2.66 1.26 2.59
C GLU A 131 3.62 0.07 2.51
N LEU A 132 4.93 0.30 2.62
CA LEU A 132 5.92 -0.78 2.70
C LEU A 132 5.71 -1.64 3.95
N GLN A 133 5.39 -1.03 5.09
CA GLN A 133 5.04 -1.74 6.32
C GLN A 133 3.75 -2.56 6.14
N ASP A 134 2.71 -1.99 5.51
CA ASP A 134 1.46 -2.68 5.22
C ASP A 134 1.72 -3.91 4.34
N ILE A 135 2.53 -3.78 3.29
CA ILE A 135 2.95 -4.89 2.42
C ILE A 135 3.70 -5.96 3.22
N HIS A 136 4.63 -5.57 4.10
CA HIS A 136 5.37 -6.51 4.95
C HIS A 136 4.52 -7.17 6.03
N SER A 137 3.41 -6.55 6.43
CA SER A 137 2.47 -7.10 7.42
C SER A 137 1.56 -8.19 6.87
N VAL A 138 1.53 -8.37 5.54
CA VAL A 138 0.70 -9.38 4.88
C VAL A 138 1.05 -10.78 5.39
N LYS A 139 0.05 -11.45 5.98
CA LYS A 139 0.18 -12.81 6.52
C LYS A 139 0.25 -13.85 5.39
N ALA A 140 1.40 -14.00 4.74
CA ALA A 140 1.60 -14.87 3.58
C ALA A 140 1.23 -16.35 3.79
N LYS A 141 1.21 -16.82 5.05
CA LYS A 141 0.80 -18.20 5.41
C LYS A 141 -0.72 -18.37 5.56
N ASN A 142 -1.50 -17.30 5.45
CA ASN A 142 -2.95 -17.36 5.53
C ASN A 142 -3.52 -17.84 4.18
N GLY A 143 -4.32 -18.92 4.18
CA GLY A 143 -4.87 -19.52 2.96
C GLY A 143 -5.68 -18.53 2.12
N THR A 144 -6.54 -17.73 2.74
CA THR A 144 -7.29 -16.65 2.07
C THR A 144 -6.39 -15.58 1.43
N ILE A 145 -5.21 -15.30 2.01
CA ILE A 145 -4.22 -14.40 1.36
C ILE A 145 -3.61 -15.06 0.14
N GLN A 146 -3.25 -16.34 0.22
CA GLN A 146 -2.66 -17.10 -0.88
C GLN A 146 -3.62 -17.19 -2.07
N GLU A 147 -4.90 -17.49 -1.80
CA GLU A 147 -5.95 -17.56 -2.82
C GLU A 147 -6.17 -16.20 -3.51
N ARG A 148 -6.19 -15.10 -2.75
CA ARG A 148 -6.28 -13.74 -3.31
C ARG A 148 -5.05 -13.34 -4.11
N ALA A 149 -3.85 -13.70 -3.63
CA ALA A 149 -2.60 -13.43 -4.32
C ALA A 149 -2.55 -14.12 -5.69
N LEU A 150 -3.08 -15.34 -5.78
CA LEU A 150 -3.17 -16.05 -7.06
C LEU A 150 -4.11 -15.34 -8.06
N ASN A 151 -5.14 -14.68 -7.56
CA ASN A 151 -6.12 -13.98 -8.38
C ASN A 151 -5.62 -12.63 -8.93
N ASP A 152 -4.73 -11.94 -8.22
CA ASP A 152 -4.15 -10.67 -8.70
C ASP A 152 -2.71 -10.76 -9.20
N PHE A 153 -2.03 -11.89 -9.03
CA PHE A 153 -0.63 -12.07 -9.42
C PHE A 153 -0.33 -11.61 -10.85
N LEU A 154 -1.16 -11.97 -11.83
CA LEU A 154 -0.91 -11.59 -13.22
C LEU A 154 -0.96 -10.06 -13.45
N LYS A 155 -1.74 -9.33 -12.65
CA LYS A 155 -1.78 -7.85 -12.70
C LYS A 155 -0.47 -7.27 -12.15
N VAL A 156 -0.02 -7.78 -11.00
CA VAL A 156 1.25 -7.39 -10.38
C VAL A 156 2.42 -7.73 -11.30
N TYR A 157 2.45 -8.94 -11.83
CA TYR A 157 3.47 -9.42 -12.78
C TYR A 157 3.55 -8.53 -14.01
N TYR A 158 2.42 -8.25 -14.65
CA TYR A 158 2.37 -7.40 -15.83
C TYR A 158 2.96 -6.02 -15.52
N ARG A 159 2.46 -5.37 -14.47
CA ARG A 159 2.93 -4.05 -14.05
C ARG A 159 4.43 -4.04 -13.75
N ALA A 160 4.91 -5.00 -12.96
CA ALA A 160 6.34 -5.11 -12.63
C ALA A 160 7.23 -5.34 -13.87
N SER A 161 6.76 -6.13 -14.84
CA SER A 161 7.48 -6.43 -16.08
C SER A 161 7.58 -5.25 -17.06
N THR A 162 6.71 -4.24 -16.93
CA THR A 162 6.70 -3.04 -17.76
C THR A 162 7.37 -1.86 -17.06
N GLU A 163 7.25 -1.75 -15.74
CA GLU A 163 7.68 -0.56 -15.00
C GLU A 163 9.17 -0.25 -15.15
N LYS A 164 10.03 -1.26 -14.97
CA LYS A 164 11.49 -1.04 -15.07
C LYS A 164 11.96 -0.76 -16.50
N ARG A 165 11.23 -1.24 -17.51
CA ARG A 165 11.56 -0.94 -18.92
C ARG A 165 11.39 0.54 -19.21
N HIS A 166 10.42 1.22 -18.59
CA HIS A 166 10.21 2.65 -18.78
C HIS A 166 11.33 3.51 -18.17
N LEU A 167 11.96 3.09 -17.07
CA LEU A 167 13.05 3.83 -16.42
C LEU A 167 14.39 3.77 -17.17
N HIS A 168 14.56 2.83 -18.11
CA HIS A 168 15.78 2.72 -18.92
C HIS A 168 15.62 3.34 -20.33
N MET A 169 14.44 3.86 -20.67
CA MET A 169 14.16 4.49 -21.97
C MET A 169 13.93 6.01 -21.89
N SER A 170 14.07 6.62 -20.71
CA SER A 170 14.09 8.08 -20.50
C SER A 170 15.51 8.56 -20.21
#